data_AF-A0A8J7NHG2-F1
#
_entry.id   AF-A0A8J7NHG2-F1
#
_cell.length_a   1.000
_cell.length_b   1.000
_cell.length_c   1.000
_cell.angle_alpha   90.00
_cell.angle_beta   90.00
_cell.angle_gamma   90.00
#
_symmetry.space_group_name_H-M   'P 1'
#
loop_
_entity.id
_entity.type
_entity.pdbx_description
1 polymer ?
#
loop_
_entity_poly.entity_id
_entity_poly.type
_entity_poly.pdbx_seq_one_letter_code
_entity_poly.pdbx_strand_id
1 'polypeptide(L)'
;MYIFICSLAVNGLYGSCAFYPKCLANLLSDTPSISRIACYIQIFCVHSYAGFEYLILSIMGYDRYVSICHPLRYNSIMTPSKVTQLLVFIYMWSLCIFSVLISLTIRLPLCGSVIHKVYCDNWSVVRHSCVDVSVNSGYGLFATTVFLCPSFLLVLYSYVRILLVCKKASKEAQAKALQTCTPHLLTFLNYSLATCFEFVHQRFDLSNIPHVIRVIISIDFLLLPPLLNPIIYGIKLQEVRKRIIKMFHNIKINSLAGVMEREQKIMSLSYTR
;
A
#
# COMPACT_ATOMS: atom_id res chain seq x y z
N MET A 1 5.28 8.96 -8.83
CA MET A 1 5.84 7.62 -8.50
C MET A 1 6.60 7.47 -7.16
N TYR A 2 7.80 8.04 -6.92
CA TYR A 2 8.59 7.69 -5.70
C TYR A 2 7.89 7.99 -4.37
N ILE A 3 7.18 9.12 -4.28
CA ILE A 3 6.41 9.48 -3.08
C ILE A 3 5.36 8.40 -2.77
N PHE A 4 4.70 7.84 -3.79
CA PHE A 4 3.75 6.74 -3.61
C PHE A 4 4.45 5.46 -3.12
N ILE A 5 5.62 5.12 -3.65
CA ILE A 5 6.39 3.95 -3.19
C ILE A 5 6.79 4.11 -1.72
N CYS A 6 7.25 5.30 -1.32
CA CYS A 6 7.56 5.58 0.09
C CYS A 6 6.31 5.46 0.97
N SER A 7 5.19 6.02 0.53
CA SER A 7 3.89 5.94 1.21
C SER A 7 3.42 4.49 1.36
N LEU A 8 3.61 3.65 0.34
CA LEU A 8 3.30 2.22 0.36
C LEU A 8 4.21 1.44 1.34
N ALA A 9 5.50 1.79 1.41
CA ALA A 9 6.43 1.19 2.37
C ALA A 9 6.08 1.57 3.82
N VAL A 10 5.75 2.84 4.06
CA VAL A 10 5.28 3.32 5.38
C VAL A 10 3.98 2.60 5.76
N ASN A 11 3.04 2.44 4.82
CA ASN A 11 1.82 1.68 5.04
C ASN A 11 2.12 0.21 5.39
N GLY A 12 3.03 -0.44 4.67
CA GLY A 12 3.45 -1.81 4.97
C GLY A 12 4.05 -1.96 6.38
N LEU A 13 4.86 -1.01 6.82
CA LEU A 13 5.38 -0.98 8.20
C LEU A 13 4.25 -0.79 9.22
N TYR A 14 3.30 0.11 8.94
CA TYR A 14 2.14 0.35 9.79
C TYR A 14 1.29 -0.92 9.98
N GLY A 15 0.94 -1.60 8.89
CA GLY A 15 0.20 -2.88 8.94
C GLY A 15 0.99 -3.97 9.67
N SER A 16 2.30 -4.05 9.41
CA SER A 16 3.20 -5.00 10.07
C SER A 16 3.22 -4.81 11.59
N CYS A 17 3.37 -3.57 12.07
CA CYS A 17 3.36 -3.25 13.50
C CYS A 17 2.03 -3.54 14.17
N ALA A 18 0.91 -3.47 13.44
CA ALA A 18 -0.42 -3.79 13.97
C ALA A 18 -0.67 -5.30 14.09
N PHE A 19 -0.06 -6.09 13.20
CA PHE A 19 -0.29 -7.53 13.11
C PHE A 19 0.76 -8.37 13.86
N TYR A 20 2.03 -8.24 13.49
CA TYR A 20 3.09 -9.18 13.90
C TYR A 20 3.36 -9.24 15.40
N PRO A 21 3.46 -8.13 16.16
CA PRO A 21 3.82 -8.20 17.57
C PRO A 21 2.85 -9.06 18.37
N LYS A 22 1.54 -8.90 18.10
CA LYS A 22 0.51 -9.66 18.81
C LYS A 22 0.39 -11.09 18.28
N CYS A 23 0.53 -11.29 16.97
CA CYS A 23 0.55 -12.63 16.39
C CYS A 23 1.69 -13.47 16.98
N LEU A 24 2.91 -12.93 17.04
CA LEU A 24 4.08 -13.61 17.61
C LEU A 24 3.91 -13.88 19.11
N ALA A 25 3.41 -12.91 19.87
CA ALA A 25 3.14 -13.10 21.30
C ALA A 25 2.09 -14.20 21.55
N ASN A 26 1.06 -14.30 20.72
CA ASN A 26 0.05 -15.35 20.82
C ASN A 26 0.59 -16.72 20.40
N LEU A 27 1.49 -16.77 19.41
CA LEU A 27 2.11 -18.02 18.95
C LEU A 27 3.04 -18.64 20.01
N LEU A 28 3.64 -17.80 20.84
CA LEU A 28 4.55 -18.20 21.93
C LEU A 28 3.82 -18.43 23.27
N SER A 29 2.51 -18.16 23.35
CA SER A 29 1.73 -18.29 24.58
C SER A 29 0.97 -19.62 24.60
N ASP A 30 1.00 -20.31 25.75
CA ASP A 30 0.17 -21.49 25.99
C ASP A 30 -1.33 -21.15 26.06
N THR A 31 -1.65 -19.88 26.34
CA THR A 31 -3.02 -19.34 26.39
C THR A 31 -3.12 -18.07 25.53
N PRO A 32 -3.31 -18.20 24.21
CA PRO A 32 -3.44 -17.05 23.32
C PRO A 32 -4.71 -16.26 23.67
N SER A 33 -4.53 -15.02 24.10
CA SER A 33 -5.64 -14.13 24.48
C SER A 33 -5.34 -12.68 24.11
N ILE A 34 -6.36 -11.90 23.82
CA ILE A 34 -6.26 -10.47 23.49
C ILE A 34 -7.33 -9.70 24.26
N SER A 35 -6.97 -8.53 24.80
CA SER A 35 -7.96 -7.67 25.43
C SER A 35 -8.91 -7.09 24.37
N ARG A 36 -10.15 -6.80 24.76
CA ARG A 36 -11.15 -6.23 23.83
C ARG A 36 -10.67 -4.91 23.20
N ILE A 37 -10.03 -4.05 24.01
CA ILE A 37 -9.48 -2.78 23.54
C ILE A 37 -8.37 -3.01 22.50
N ALA A 38 -7.43 -3.91 22.78
CA ALA A 38 -6.37 -4.24 21.83
C ALA A 38 -6.93 -4.86 20.54
N CYS A 39 -7.98 -5.67 20.64
CA CYS A 39 -8.69 -6.22 19.49
C CYS A 39 -9.31 -5.13 18.61
N TYR A 40 -9.98 -4.14 19.19
CA TYR A 40 -10.54 -3.02 18.44
C TYR A 40 -9.47 -2.14 17.78
N ILE A 41 -8.35 -1.88 18.47
CA ILE A 41 -7.21 -1.16 17.90
C ILE A 41 -6.63 -1.96 16.72
N GLN A 42 -6.46 -3.28 16.87
CA GLN A 42 -5.96 -4.14 15.80
C GLN A 42 -6.89 -4.12 14.59
N ILE A 43 -8.21 -4.21 14.79
CA ILE A 43 -9.22 -4.11 13.71
C ILE A 43 -9.06 -2.78 12.97
N PHE A 44 -9.04 -1.65 13.70
CA PHE A 44 -8.92 -0.33 13.10
C PHE A 44 -7.64 -0.21 12.27
N CYS A 45 -6.51 -0.65 12.80
CA CYS A 45 -5.22 -0.56 12.12
C CYS A 45 -5.15 -1.45 10.87
N VAL A 46 -5.61 -2.70 10.97
CA VAL A 46 -5.63 -3.65 9.84
C VAL A 46 -6.52 -3.15 8.70
N HIS A 47 -7.72 -2.65 9.02
CA HIS A 47 -8.64 -2.16 7.99
C HIS A 47 -8.15 -0.85 7.37
N SER A 48 -7.61 0.07 8.19
CA SER A 48 -7.02 1.32 7.69
C SER A 48 -5.82 1.06 6.79
N TYR A 49 -4.93 0.15 7.20
CA TYR A 49 -3.82 -0.35 6.37
C TYR A 49 -4.33 -0.84 5.02
N ALA A 50 -5.39 -1.65 5.04
CA ALA A 50 -5.91 -2.25 3.82
C ALA A 50 -6.52 -1.20 2.85
N GLY A 51 -7.28 -0.25 3.40
CA GLY A 51 -7.82 0.85 2.60
C GLY A 51 -6.73 1.76 2.03
N PHE A 52 -5.70 2.07 2.83
CA PHE A 52 -4.55 2.85 2.36
C PHE A 52 -3.85 2.14 1.20
N GLU A 53 -3.57 0.84 1.34
CA GLU A 53 -2.91 0.04 0.31
C GLU A 53 -3.70 0.08 -1.01
N TYR A 54 -5.01 -0.17 -0.94
CA TYR A 54 -5.89 -0.18 -2.11
C TYR A 54 -5.92 1.18 -2.82
N LEU A 55 -6.08 2.26 -2.06
CA LEU A 55 -6.16 3.62 -2.61
C LEU A 55 -4.82 4.13 -3.15
N ILE A 56 -3.70 3.82 -2.49
CA ILE A 56 -2.36 4.18 -2.98
C ILE A 56 -2.12 3.49 -4.33
N LEU A 57 -2.36 2.18 -4.43
CA LEU A 57 -2.22 1.45 -5.69
C LEU A 57 -3.13 2.02 -6.77
N SER A 58 -4.35 2.41 -6.42
CA SER A 58 -5.27 3.01 -7.40
C SER A 58 -4.75 4.33 -7.99
N ILE A 59 -4.22 5.20 -7.13
CA ILE A 59 -3.63 6.48 -7.56
C ILE A 59 -2.32 6.23 -8.32
N MET A 60 -1.53 5.22 -7.97
CA MET A 60 -0.37 4.82 -8.75
C MET A 60 -0.75 4.36 -10.17
N GLY A 61 -1.90 3.69 -10.33
CA GLY A 61 -2.47 3.38 -11.63
C GLY A 61 -2.78 4.64 -12.46
N TYR A 62 -3.36 5.64 -11.80
CA TYR A 62 -3.61 6.95 -12.40
C TYR A 62 -2.32 7.71 -12.77
N ASP A 63 -1.31 7.71 -11.89
CA ASP A 63 0.03 8.29 -12.13
C ASP A 63 0.67 7.70 -13.41
N ARG A 64 0.55 6.38 -13.60
CA ARG A 64 1.01 5.68 -14.81
C ARG A 64 0.24 6.07 -16.05
N TYR A 65 -1.08 6.18 -15.95
CA TYR A 65 -1.91 6.64 -17.05
C TYR A 65 -1.50 8.04 -17.51
N VAL A 66 -1.34 9.00 -16.60
CA VAL A 66 -0.96 10.37 -16.96
C VAL A 66 0.44 10.41 -17.56
N SER A 67 1.40 9.67 -17.00
CA SER A 67 2.79 9.66 -17.49
C SER A 67 2.94 9.03 -18.88
N ILE A 68 2.15 8.01 -19.22
CA ILE A 68 2.23 7.33 -20.52
C ILE A 68 1.33 7.97 -21.57
N CYS A 69 0.08 8.29 -21.22
CA CYS A 69 -0.88 8.82 -22.18
C CYS A 69 -0.74 10.34 -22.39
N HIS A 70 -0.17 11.07 -21.43
CA HIS A 70 -0.03 12.54 -21.49
C HIS A 70 1.37 13.02 -21.05
N PRO A 71 2.46 12.52 -21.66
CA PRO A 71 3.82 12.76 -21.18
C PRO A 71 4.20 14.26 -21.13
N LEU A 72 3.75 15.06 -22.11
CA LEU A 72 4.03 16.51 -22.16
C LEU A 72 3.34 17.29 -21.04
N ARG A 73 2.20 16.80 -20.53
CA ARG A 73 1.41 17.48 -19.49
C ARG A 73 1.65 16.88 -18.10
N TYR A 74 2.39 15.78 -18.00
CA TYR A 74 2.57 15.06 -16.73
C TYR A 74 3.10 15.97 -15.61
N ASN A 75 4.14 16.77 -15.86
CA ASN A 75 4.71 17.66 -14.85
C ASN A 75 3.78 18.80 -14.40
N SER A 76 2.79 19.15 -15.24
CA SER A 76 1.77 20.15 -14.89
C SER A 76 0.59 19.51 -14.13
N ILE A 77 0.23 18.26 -14.45
CA ILE A 77 -0.89 17.54 -13.82
C ILE A 77 -0.47 16.91 -12.48
N MET A 78 0.64 16.17 -12.46
CA MET A 78 1.16 15.44 -11.29
C MET A 78 2.33 16.19 -10.66
N THR A 79 2.02 17.33 -10.05
CA THR A 79 2.98 18.08 -9.24
C THR A 79 3.19 17.41 -7.88
N PRO A 80 4.35 17.63 -7.21
CA PRO A 80 4.56 17.14 -5.85
C PRO A 80 3.47 17.58 -4.87
N SER A 81 2.99 18.82 -4.99
CA SER A 81 1.88 19.34 -4.18
C SER A 81 0.59 18.54 -4.42
N LYS A 82 0.24 18.27 -5.68
CA LYS A 82 -0.96 17.49 -6.00
C LYS A 82 -0.84 16.05 -5.50
N VAL A 83 0.32 15.42 -5.63
CA VAL A 83 0.59 14.09 -5.09
C VAL A 83 0.39 14.05 -3.57
N THR A 84 0.93 15.03 -2.84
CA THR A 84 0.74 15.13 -1.38
C THR A 84 -0.73 15.34 -1.02
N GLN A 85 -1.44 16.23 -1.72
CA GLN A 85 -2.88 16.45 -1.49
C GLN A 85 -3.70 15.17 -1.70
N LEU A 86 -3.40 14.41 -2.76
CA LEU A 86 -4.06 13.13 -3.03
C LEU A 86 -3.79 12.11 -1.91
N LEU A 87 -2.54 12.02 -1.44
CA LEU A 87 -2.17 11.13 -0.33
C LEU A 87 -2.89 11.50 0.98
N VAL A 88 -2.90 12.78 1.33
CA VAL A 88 -3.63 13.26 2.52
C VAL A 88 -5.11 12.94 2.40
N PHE A 89 -5.71 13.17 1.23
CA PHE A 89 -7.11 12.87 1.00
C PHE A 89 -7.44 11.39 1.21
N ILE A 90 -6.68 10.46 0.61
CA ILE A 90 -6.95 9.02 0.79
C ILE A 90 -6.74 8.56 2.22
N TYR A 91 -5.78 9.14 2.94
CA TYR A 91 -5.54 8.82 4.34
C TYR A 91 -6.69 9.29 5.20
N MET A 92 -7.09 10.55 5.09
CA MET A 92 -8.24 11.09 5.82
C MET A 92 -9.52 10.34 5.50
N TRP A 93 -9.78 10.07 4.21
CA TRP A 93 -10.94 9.31 3.77
C TRP A 93 -11.02 7.93 4.42
N SER A 94 -9.91 7.17 4.41
CA SER A 94 -9.92 5.82 4.99
C SER A 94 -10.03 5.85 6.50
N LEU A 95 -9.33 6.77 7.18
CA LEU A 95 -9.45 6.93 8.62
C LEU A 95 -10.89 7.26 9.02
N CYS A 96 -11.59 8.13 8.28
CA CYS A 96 -13.00 8.44 8.54
C CYS A 96 -13.89 7.20 8.40
N ILE A 97 -13.79 6.46 7.29
CA ILE A 97 -14.63 5.27 7.05
C ILE A 97 -14.39 4.19 8.11
N PHE A 98 -13.13 3.90 8.43
CA PHE A 98 -12.82 2.86 9.41
C PHE A 98 -13.05 3.30 10.86
N SER A 99 -13.03 4.61 11.14
CA SER A 99 -13.48 5.14 12.43
C SER A 99 -14.96 4.88 12.65
N VAL A 100 -15.80 5.12 11.63
CA VAL A 100 -17.24 4.81 11.73
C VAL A 100 -17.46 3.30 11.87
N LEU A 101 -16.74 2.48 11.09
CA LEU A 101 -16.79 1.02 11.18
C LEU A 101 -16.50 0.52 12.60
N ILE A 102 -15.43 1.02 13.22
CA ILE A 102 -15.06 0.59 14.58
C ILE A 102 -16.04 1.14 15.61
N SER A 103 -16.54 2.37 15.46
CA SER A 103 -17.58 2.93 16.33
C SER A 103 -18.85 2.08 16.32
N LEU A 104 -19.30 1.63 15.14
CA LEU A 104 -20.44 0.72 15.04
C LEU A 104 -20.18 -0.63 15.73
N THR A 105 -18.93 -1.10 15.69
CA THR A 105 -18.54 -2.39 16.27
C THR A 105 -18.46 -2.35 17.79
N ILE A 106 -17.90 -1.27 18.36
CA ILE A 106 -17.76 -1.09 19.80
C ILE A 106 -19.13 -1.04 20.52
N ARG A 107 -20.19 -0.63 19.82
CA ARG A 107 -21.55 -0.52 20.37
C ARG A 107 -22.24 -1.88 20.53
N LEU A 108 -21.73 -2.94 19.91
CA LEU A 108 -22.36 -4.26 19.94
C LEU A 108 -22.08 -4.98 21.27
N PRO A 109 -23.11 -5.48 21.97
CA PRO A 109 -22.91 -6.43 23.06
C PRO A 109 -22.42 -7.77 22.47
N LEU A 110 -21.33 -8.29 23.04
CA LEU A 110 -20.70 -9.55 22.60
C LEU A 110 -21.07 -10.69 23.56
N CYS A 111 -21.58 -11.79 23.02
CA CYS A 111 -21.91 -13.02 23.75
C CYS A 111 -20.83 -14.10 23.63
N GLY A 112 -19.94 -13.98 22.64
CA GLY A 112 -18.81 -14.87 22.42
C GLY A 112 -17.47 -14.16 22.60
N SER A 113 -16.43 -14.93 22.93
CA SER A 113 -15.05 -14.45 23.11
C SER A 113 -14.01 -15.24 22.31
N VAL A 114 -14.41 -16.33 21.65
CA VAL A 114 -13.50 -17.24 20.94
C VAL A 114 -13.48 -16.90 19.45
N ILE A 115 -12.35 -16.40 18.97
CA ILE A 115 -12.12 -16.07 17.55
C ILE A 115 -11.17 -17.11 16.95
N HIS A 116 -11.62 -17.83 15.93
CA HIS A 116 -10.81 -18.84 15.22
C HIS A 116 -9.93 -18.22 14.11
N LYS A 117 -9.23 -17.13 14.43
CA LYS A 117 -8.23 -16.48 13.57
C LYS A 117 -7.02 -16.03 14.39
N VAL A 118 -5.89 -15.88 13.71
CA VAL A 118 -4.63 -15.44 14.31
C VAL A 118 -4.59 -13.93 14.65
N TYR A 119 -5.61 -13.19 14.23
CA TYR A 119 -5.82 -11.77 14.54
C TYR A 119 -7.30 -11.44 14.67
N CYS A 120 -7.60 -10.28 15.25
CA CYS A 120 -8.95 -9.74 15.29
C CYS A 120 -9.34 -9.09 13.97
N ASP A 121 -10.30 -9.68 13.27
CA ASP A 121 -11.01 -9.01 12.18
C ASP A 121 -12.39 -8.52 12.61
N ASN A 122 -12.92 -7.54 11.87
CA ASN A 122 -14.18 -6.89 12.23
C ASN A 122 -15.36 -7.87 12.18
N TRP A 123 -15.43 -8.67 11.12
CA TRP A 123 -16.55 -9.57 10.88
C TRP A 123 -16.61 -10.68 11.93
N SER A 124 -15.46 -11.26 12.31
CA SER A 124 -15.40 -12.24 13.39
C SER A 124 -15.95 -11.67 14.70
N VAL A 125 -15.59 -10.42 15.05
CA VAL A 125 -16.13 -9.78 16.26
C VAL A 125 -17.62 -9.50 16.15
N VAL A 126 -18.07 -8.93 15.02
CA VAL A 126 -19.48 -8.60 14.78
C VAL A 126 -20.35 -9.86 14.84
N ARG A 127 -19.90 -10.99 14.28
CA ARG A 127 -20.64 -12.26 14.28
C ARG A 127 -20.88 -12.83 15.69
N HIS A 128 -20.07 -12.47 16.68
CA HIS A 128 -20.26 -12.89 18.08
C HIS A 128 -21.22 -12.00 18.88
N SER A 129 -21.89 -11.05 18.23
CA SER A 129 -22.88 -10.20 18.91
C SER A 129 -24.14 -10.97 19.29
N CYS A 130 -24.76 -10.55 20.41
CA CYS A 130 -26.04 -11.09 20.89
C CYS A 130 -27.26 -10.47 20.18
N VAL A 131 -27.05 -9.41 19.41
CA VAL A 131 -28.12 -8.60 18.82
C VAL A 131 -28.02 -8.62 17.30
N ASP A 132 -29.05 -8.09 16.63
CA ASP A 132 -29.02 -7.93 15.19
C ASP A 132 -27.82 -7.07 14.74
N VAL A 133 -27.11 -7.57 13.73
CA VAL A 133 -25.90 -6.94 13.17
C VAL A 133 -26.11 -6.45 11.74
N SER A 134 -27.36 -6.31 11.28
CA SER A 134 -27.69 -5.97 9.90
C SER A 134 -27.08 -4.61 9.50
N VAL A 135 -27.07 -3.64 10.41
CA VAL A 135 -26.44 -2.32 10.19
C VAL A 135 -24.92 -2.46 10.00
N ASN A 136 -24.23 -3.22 10.85
CA ASN A 136 -22.80 -3.45 10.76
C ASN A 136 -22.43 -4.21 9.47
N SER A 137 -23.21 -5.23 9.13
CA SER A 137 -23.05 -6.01 7.90
C SER A 137 -23.25 -5.16 6.64
N GLY A 138 -24.29 -4.32 6.64
CA GLY A 138 -24.57 -3.37 5.57
C GLY A 138 -23.49 -2.30 5.43
N TYR A 139 -23.02 -1.73 6.55
CA TYR A 139 -21.93 -0.76 6.54
C TYR A 139 -20.62 -1.38 6.08
N GLY A 140 -20.31 -2.60 6.51
CA GLY A 140 -19.14 -3.34 6.04
C GLY A 140 -19.18 -3.57 4.52
N LEU A 141 -20.34 -3.95 3.98
CA LEU A 141 -20.53 -4.11 2.53
C LEU A 141 -20.36 -2.77 1.79
N PHE A 142 -20.94 -1.70 2.33
CA PHE A 142 -20.78 -0.35 1.80
C PHE A 142 -19.31 0.07 1.76
N ALA A 143 -18.59 -0.08 2.89
CA ALA A 143 -17.17 0.24 2.97
C ALA A 143 -16.35 -0.57 1.97
N THR A 144 -16.53 -1.89 1.90
CA THR A 144 -15.85 -2.72 0.89
C THR A 144 -16.14 -2.26 -0.53
N THR A 145 -17.41 -1.98 -0.86
CA THR A 145 -17.81 -1.57 -2.22
C THR A 145 -17.19 -0.24 -2.62
N VAL A 146 -17.22 0.74 -1.71
CA VAL A 146 -16.68 2.10 -1.92
C VAL A 146 -15.16 2.10 -2.10
N PHE A 147 -14.45 1.15 -1.49
CA PHE A 147 -13.02 0.99 -1.71
C PHE A 147 -12.71 0.15 -2.96
N LEU A 148 -13.37 -1.00 -3.12
CA LEU A 148 -13.03 -1.97 -4.16
C LEU A 148 -13.43 -1.49 -5.55
N CYS A 149 -14.69 -1.07 -5.74
CA CYS A 149 -15.24 -0.80 -7.07
C CYS A 149 -14.60 0.43 -7.73
N PRO A 150 -14.52 1.62 -7.09
CA PRO A 150 -13.95 2.80 -7.72
C PRO A 150 -12.48 2.63 -8.08
N SER A 151 -11.72 2.01 -7.18
CA SER A 151 -10.31 1.70 -7.37
C SER A 151 -10.07 0.71 -8.52
N PHE A 152 -10.85 -0.37 -8.59
CA PHE A 152 -10.76 -1.32 -9.69
C PHE A 152 -11.13 -0.67 -11.02
N LEU A 153 -12.20 0.11 -11.07
CA LEU A 153 -12.62 0.84 -12.28
C LEU A 153 -11.56 1.86 -12.72
N LEU A 154 -10.96 2.60 -11.78
CA LEU A 154 -9.90 3.57 -12.07
C LEU A 154 -8.69 2.87 -12.70
N VAL A 155 -8.21 1.79 -12.08
CA VAL A 155 -7.07 1.03 -12.59
C VAL A 155 -7.40 0.41 -13.94
N LEU A 156 -8.56 -0.24 -14.08
CA LEU A 156 -9.00 -0.83 -15.34
C LEU A 156 -9.03 0.21 -16.46
N TYR A 157 -9.66 1.36 -16.22
CA TYR A 157 -9.71 2.46 -17.17
C TYR A 157 -8.30 2.95 -17.55
N SER A 158 -7.45 3.23 -16.55
CA SER A 158 -6.07 3.66 -16.76
C SER A 158 -5.31 2.69 -17.67
N TYR A 159 -5.42 1.40 -17.41
CA TYR A 159 -4.68 0.38 -18.16
C TYR A 159 -5.24 0.09 -19.54
N VAL A 160 -6.55 0.13 -19.73
CA VAL A 160 -7.16 0.09 -21.08
C VAL A 160 -6.63 1.23 -21.93
N ARG A 161 -6.58 2.46 -21.39
CA ARG A 161 -6.05 3.62 -22.10
C ARG A 161 -4.55 3.51 -22.40
N ILE A 162 -3.75 3.02 -21.44
CA ILE A 162 -2.32 2.76 -21.64
C ILE A 162 -2.14 1.77 -22.79
N LEU A 163 -2.87 0.64 -22.79
CA LEU A 163 -2.77 -0.38 -23.84
C LEU A 163 -3.13 0.17 -25.22
N LEU A 164 -4.18 1.01 -25.33
CA LEU A 164 -4.57 1.64 -26.58
C LEU A 164 -3.47 2.57 -27.15
N VAL A 165 -2.76 3.31 -26.30
CA VAL A 165 -1.63 4.15 -26.70
C VAL A 165 -0.42 3.29 -27.06
N CYS A 166 -0.09 2.29 -26.24
CA CYS A 166 1.03 1.39 -26.47
C CYS A 166 0.90 0.62 -27.79
N LYS A 167 -0.32 0.17 -28.17
CA LYS A 167 -0.57 -0.49 -29.45
C LYS A 167 -0.13 0.35 -30.67
N LYS A 168 -0.12 1.68 -30.54
CA LYS A 168 0.28 2.61 -31.61
C LYS A 168 1.74 3.08 -31.48
N ALA A 169 2.42 2.71 -30.41
CA ALA A 169 3.79 3.14 -30.12
C ALA A 169 4.85 2.17 -30.68
N SER A 170 6.12 2.61 -30.74
CA SER A 170 7.24 1.76 -31.16
C SER A 170 7.44 0.56 -30.24
N LYS A 171 8.14 -0.48 -30.73
CA LYS A 171 8.47 -1.68 -29.95
C LYS A 171 9.25 -1.35 -28.67
N GLU A 172 10.16 -0.37 -28.73
CA GLU A 172 10.94 0.12 -27.60
C GLU A 172 10.05 0.83 -26.57
N ALA A 173 9.12 1.68 -27.04
CA ALA A 173 8.16 2.36 -26.18
C ALA A 173 7.19 1.37 -25.50
N GLN A 174 6.76 0.33 -26.21
CA GLN A 174 5.95 -0.76 -25.67
C GLN A 174 6.71 -1.56 -24.59
N ALA A 175 7.96 -1.96 -24.87
CA ALA A 175 8.78 -2.69 -23.91
C ALA A 175 9.02 -1.89 -22.63
N LYS A 176 9.26 -0.58 -22.76
CA LYS A 176 9.43 0.33 -21.61
C LYS A 176 8.13 0.51 -20.81
N ALA A 177 6.98 0.60 -21.48
CA ALA A 177 5.68 0.65 -20.82
C ALA A 177 5.41 -0.64 -20.04
N LEU A 178 5.64 -1.82 -20.63
CA LEU A 178 5.50 -3.11 -19.95
C LEU A 178 6.41 -3.22 -18.72
N GLN A 179 7.70 -2.92 -18.86
CA GLN A 179 8.65 -3.00 -17.74
C GLN A 179 8.27 -2.10 -16.55
N THR A 180 7.62 -0.96 -16.81
CA THR A 180 7.19 -0.06 -15.76
C THR A 180 5.85 -0.50 -15.16
N CYS A 181 4.90 -0.90 -16.00
CA CYS A 181 3.52 -1.24 -15.64
C CYS A 181 3.35 -2.60 -14.96
N THR A 182 4.08 -3.62 -15.41
CA THR A 182 3.97 -4.99 -14.90
C THR A 182 4.12 -5.09 -13.37
N PRO A 183 5.14 -4.46 -12.74
CA PRO A 183 5.25 -4.35 -11.29
C PRO A 183 3.95 -3.96 -10.59
N HIS A 184 3.32 -2.90 -11.09
CA HIS A 184 2.11 -2.36 -10.47
C HIS A 184 0.88 -3.23 -10.71
N LEU A 185 0.69 -3.73 -11.93
CA LEU A 185 -0.42 -4.64 -12.21
C LEU A 185 -0.34 -5.90 -11.36
N LEU A 186 0.85 -6.48 -11.23
CA LEU A 186 1.05 -7.67 -10.44
C LEU A 186 0.69 -7.42 -8.97
N THR A 187 1.20 -6.34 -8.37
CA THR A 187 0.84 -5.95 -7.01
C THR A 187 -0.66 -5.69 -6.86
N PHE A 188 -1.26 -4.89 -7.75
CA PHE A 188 -2.68 -4.54 -7.66
C PHE A 188 -3.60 -5.76 -7.81
N LEU A 189 -3.30 -6.66 -8.76
CA LEU A 189 -4.07 -7.88 -8.97
C LEU A 189 -3.92 -8.84 -7.80
N ASN A 190 -2.69 -9.07 -7.32
CA ASN A 190 -2.46 -9.91 -6.15
C ASN A 190 -3.26 -9.39 -4.94
N TYR A 191 -3.18 -8.08 -4.68
CA TYR A 191 -3.90 -7.47 -3.57
C TYR A 191 -5.42 -7.56 -3.74
N SER A 192 -5.93 -7.27 -4.94
CA SER A 192 -7.37 -7.35 -5.24
C SER A 192 -7.90 -8.77 -5.11
N LEU A 193 -7.14 -9.78 -5.55
CA LEU A 193 -7.51 -11.19 -5.38
C LEU A 193 -7.54 -11.55 -3.89
N ALA A 194 -6.50 -11.19 -3.12
CA ALA A 194 -6.45 -11.47 -1.69
C ALA A 194 -7.62 -10.82 -0.92
N THR A 195 -7.94 -9.56 -1.22
CA THR A 195 -9.10 -8.87 -0.61
C THR A 195 -10.42 -9.53 -1.02
N CYS A 196 -10.58 -9.94 -2.27
CA CYS A 196 -11.79 -10.62 -2.74
C CYS A 196 -11.96 -11.97 -2.05
N PHE A 197 -10.89 -12.76 -1.92
CA PHE A 197 -10.92 -14.03 -1.20
C PHE A 197 -11.29 -13.85 0.27
N GLU A 198 -10.69 -12.89 0.98
CA GLU A 198 -11.04 -12.62 2.38
C GLU A 198 -12.50 -12.17 2.52
N PHE A 199 -13.01 -11.34 1.60
CA PHE A 199 -14.42 -10.94 1.60
C PHE A 199 -15.37 -12.12 1.39
N VAL A 200 -15.08 -12.99 0.42
CA VAL A 200 -15.87 -14.21 0.17
C VAL A 200 -15.81 -15.12 1.39
N HIS A 201 -14.63 -15.30 2.00
CA HIS A 201 -14.44 -16.12 3.19
C HIS A 201 -15.18 -15.60 4.42
N GLN A 202 -15.32 -14.27 4.57
CA GLN A 202 -16.12 -13.71 5.65
C GLN A 202 -17.62 -13.92 5.43
N ARG A 203 -18.11 -13.81 4.19
CA ARG A 203 -19.55 -13.82 3.90
C ARG A 203 -20.14 -15.21 3.69
N PHE A 204 -19.36 -16.14 3.15
CA PHE A 204 -19.81 -17.49 2.84
C PHE A 204 -19.15 -18.48 3.78
N ASP A 205 -19.91 -19.50 4.20
CA ASP A 205 -19.34 -20.57 5.01
C ASP A 205 -18.43 -21.44 4.14
N LEU A 206 -17.12 -21.21 4.28
CA LEU A 206 -16.07 -22.01 3.67
C LEU A 206 -15.53 -23.06 4.65
N SER A 207 -16.39 -23.60 5.51
CA SER A 207 -16.07 -24.65 6.48
C SER A 207 -15.40 -25.89 5.87
N ASN A 208 -15.67 -26.16 4.58
CA ASN A 208 -15.04 -27.24 3.79
C ASN A 208 -13.56 -27.00 3.45
N ILE A 209 -13.04 -25.77 3.61
CA ILE A 209 -11.62 -25.47 3.36
C ILE A 209 -10.80 -25.81 4.61
N PRO A 210 -9.66 -26.52 4.47
CA PRO A 210 -8.75 -26.81 5.57
C PRO A 210 -8.38 -25.56 6.38
N HIS A 211 -8.36 -25.68 7.71
CA HIS A 211 -8.08 -24.58 8.63
C HIS A 211 -6.78 -23.84 8.28
N VAL A 212 -5.72 -24.58 7.92
CA VAL A 212 -4.43 -24.02 7.53
C VAL A 212 -4.55 -23.09 6.32
N ILE A 213 -5.31 -23.49 5.31
CA ILE A 213 -5.51 -22.69 4.09
C ILE A 213 -6.30 -21.41 4.41
N ARG A 214 -7.32 -21.49 5.28
CA ARG A 214 -8.07 -20.31 5.73
C ARG A 214 -7.19 -19.32 6.47
N VAL A 215 -6.30 -19.79 7.35
CA VAL A 215 -5.34 -18.93 8.05
C VAL A 215 -4.39 -18.26 7.07
N ILE A 216 -3.84 -19.00 6.10
CA ILE A 216 -2.93 -18.45 5.08
C ILE A 216 -3.63 -17.37 4.24
N ILE A 217 -4.85 -17.62 3.77
CA ILE A 217 -5.62 -16.64 2.98
C ILE A 217 -5.89 -15.37 3.79
N SER A 218 -6.27 -15.51 5.07
CA SER A 218 -6.56 -14.36 5.92
C SER A 218 -5.33 -13.52 6.29
N ILE A 219 -4.12 -14.05 6.18
CA ILE A 219 -2.87 -13.29 6.39
C ILE A 219 -2.23 -12.84 5.07
N ASP A 220 -2.64 -13.39 3.93
CA ASP A 220 -2.02 -13.14 2.63
C ASP A 220 -1.99 -11.65 2.28
N PHE A 221 -3.13 -10.96 2.43
CA PHE A 221 -3.22 -9.52 2.17
C PHE A 221 -2.44 -8.65 3.18
N LEU A 222 -2.05 -9.21 4.33
CA LEU A 222 -1.22 -8.53 5.34
C LEU A 222 0.27 -8.80 5.14
N LEU A 223 0.63 -9.98 4.63
CA LEU A 223 2.01 -10.42 4.48
C LEU A 223 2.59 -10.11 3.10
N LEU A 224 1.84 -10.41 2.03
CA LEU A 224 2.37 -10.32 0.68
C LEU A 224 2.64 -8.88 0.25
N PRO A 225 1.74 -7.89 0.41
CA PRO A 225 2.00 -6.56 -0.11
C PRO A 225 3.23 -5.87 0.54
N PRO A 226 3.40 -5.88 1.88
CA PRO A 226 4.59 -5.28 2.51
C PRO A 226 5.91 -5.96 2.13
N LEU A 227 5.89 -7.23 1.72
CA LEU A 227 7.08 -7.98 1.29
C LEU A 227 7.34 -7.83 -0.22
N LEU A 228 6.29 -7.93 -1.03
CA LEU A 228 6.37 -7.83 -2.48
C LEU A 228 6.66 -6.40 -2.93
N ASN A 229 6.10 -5.37 -2.27
CA ASN A 229 6.31 -3.98 -2.66
C ASN A 229 7.80 -3.58 -2.62
N PRO A 230 8.56 -3.84 -1.54
CA PRO A 230 10.01 -3.61 -1.52
C PRO A 230 10.80 -4.49 -2.49
N ILE A 231 10.38 -5.71 -2.80
CA ILE A 231 11.09 -6.55 -3.77
C ILE A 231 10.87 -6.02 -5.20
N ILE A 232 9.61 -5.82 -5.57
CA ILE A 232 9.17 -5.38 -6.89
C ILE A 232 9.66 -3.95 -7.17
N TYR A 233 9.50 -3.03 -6.22
CA TYR A 233 9.89 -1.63 -6.38
C TYR A 233 11.32 -1.35 -5.90
N GLY A 234 11.85 -2.10 -4.95
CA GLY A 234 13.21 -1.89 -4.42
C GLY A 234 14.30 -2.34 -5.36
N ILE A 235 14.10 -3.34 -6.23
CA ILE A 235 15.03 -3.64 -7.33
C ILE A 235 15.19 -2.42 -8.25
N LYS A 236 14.09 -1.74 -8.58
CA LYS A 236 14.11 -0.45 -9.30
C LYS A 236 14.73 0.67 -8.47
N LEU A 237 14.49 0.69 -7.16
CA LEU A 237 15.06 1.68 -6.26
C LEU A 237 16.58 1.50 -6.06
N GLN A 238 17.13 0.29 -6.20
CA GLN A 238 18.59 0.08 -6.16
C GLN A 238 19.30 0.73 -7.35
N GLU A 239 18.72 0.70 -8.55
CA GLU A 239 19.24 1.45 -9.71
C GLU A 239 19.24 2.97 -9.44
N VAL A 240 18.20 3.45 -8.77
CA VAL A 240 18.03 4.86 -8.40
C VAL A 240 18.98 5.25 -7.27
N ARG A 241 19.15 4.41 -6.26
CA ARG A 241 20.13 4.58 -5.17
C ARG A 241 21.55 4.62 -5.73
N LYS A 242 21.89 3.75 -6.69
CA LYS A 242 23.17 3.81 -7.41
C LYS A 242 23.33 5.14 -8.14
N ARG A 243 22.30 5.65 -8.82
CA ARG A 243 22.35 6.97 -9.49
C ARG A 243 22.48 8.14 -8.50
N ILE A 244 21.75 8.13 -7.40
CA ILE A 244 21.82 9.15 -6.34
C ILE A 244 23.21 9.15 -5.70
N ILE A 245 23.73 7.99 -5.31
CA ILE A 245 25.09 7.86 -4.77
C ILE A 245 26.12 8.38 -5.78
N LYS A 246 25.98 8.06 -7.07
CA LYS A 246 26.87 8.54 -8.13
C LYS A 246 26.78 10.07 -8.31
N MET A 247 25.59 10.66 -8.20
CA MET A 247 25.40 12.11 -8.21
C MET A 247 26.05 12.78 -7.00
N PHE A 248 25.85 12.25 -5.79
CA PHE A 248 26.52 12.76 -4.59
C PHE A 248 28.04 12.62 -4.66
N HIS A 249 28.55 11.54 -5.24
CA HIS A 249 29.98 11.36 -5.50
C HIS A 249 30.51 12.42 -6.47
N ASN A 250 29.80 12.66 -7.58
CA ASN A 250 30.20 13.66 -8.58
C ASN A 250 30.11 15.10 -8.04
N ILE A 251 29.13 15.42 -7.20
CA ILE A 251 29.03 16.72 -6.53
C ILE A 251 30.22 16.93 -5.59
N LYS A 252 30.59 15.90 -4.81
CA LYS A 252 31.72 15.95 -3.88
C LYS A 252 33.07 16.07 -4.61
N ILE A 253 33.23 15.36 -5.74
CA ILE A 253 34.42 15.46 -6.61
C ILE A 253 34.51 16.86 -7.26
N ASN A 254 33.41 17.38 -7.79
CA ASN A 254 33.39 18.72 -8.40
C ASN A 254 33.64 19.83 -7.36
N SER A 255 33.15 19.67 -6.12
CA SER A 255 33.48 20.61 -5.05
C SER A 255 34.94 20.56 -4.63
N LEU A 256 35.56 19.37 -4.62
CA LEU A 256 36.99 19.21 -4.31
C LEU A 256 37.88 19.76 -5.44
N ALA A 257 37.53 19.49 -6.70
CA ALA A 257 38.21 20.05 -7.86
C ALA A 257 38.16 21.58 -7.88
N GLY A 258 37.00 22.19 -7.58
CA GLY A 258 36.86 23.64 -7.47
C GLY A 258 37.53 24.29 -6.25
N VAL A 259 37.97 23.49 -5.25
CA VAL A 259 38.83 23.95 -4.14
C VAL A 259 40.30 23.86 -4.55
N MET A 260 40.72 22.75 -5.17
CA MET A 260 42.09 22.58 -5.68
C MET A 260 42.45 23.62 -6.76
N GLU A 261 41.53 23.95 -7.66
CA GLU A 261 41.74 24.96 -8.71
C GLU A 261 41.88 26.38 -8.12
N ARG A 262 41.24 26.65 -6.98
CA ARG A 262 41.41 27.90 -6.23
C ARG A 262 42.75 27.96 -5.51
N GLU A 263 43.20 26.88 -4.90
CA GLU A 263 44.51 26.81 -4.26
C GLU A 263 45.66 26.92 -5.27
N GLN A 264 45.51 26.32 -6.46
CA GLN A 264 46.51 26.41 -7.52
C GLN A 264 46.60 27.82 -8.11
N LYS A 265 45.48 28.55 -8.18
CA LYS A 265 45.44 29.97 -8.58
C LYS A 265 46.08 30.88 -7.52
N ILE A 266 45.86 30.60 -6.23
CA ILE A 266 46.51 31.32 -5.12
C ILE A 266 48.03 31.07 -5.11
N MET A 267 48.48 29.82 -5.30
CA MET A 267 49.91 29.49 -5.41
C MET A 267 50.58 30.13 -6.63
N SER A 268 49.88 30.25 -7.76
CA SER A 268 50.42 30.92 -8.96
C SER A 268 50.61 32.43 -8.79
N LEU A 269 49.79 33.08 -7.95
CA LEU A 269 49.87 34.51 -7.64
C LEU A 269 50.96 34.85 -6.61
N SER A 270 51.37 33.89 -5.78
CA SER A 270 52.49 34.04 -4.85
C SER A 270 53.87 33.88 -5.50
N TYR A 271 53.95 33.41 -6.75
CA TYR A 271 55.22 33.20 -7.47
C TYR A 271 55.54 34.33 -8.48
N THR A 272 54.61 35.29 -8.68
CA THR A 272 54.78 36.45 -9.57
C THR A 272 55.10 37.75 -8.83
N ARG A 273 55.50 37.67 -7.55
CA ARG A 273 55.99 38.77 -6.72
C ARG A 273 57.38 38.45 -6.20
#